data_AF-A0A3C0AEB5-F1
#
_entry.id   AF-A0A3C0AEB5-F1
#
_cell.length_a   1.000
_cell.length_b   1.000
_cell.length_c   1.000
_cell.angle_alpha   90.00
_cell.angle_beta   90.00
_cell.angle_gamma   90.00
#
_symmetry.space_group_name_H-M   'P 1'
#
loop_
_entity.id
_entity.type
_entity.pdbx_description
1 polymer ?
#
loop_
_entity_poly.entity_id
_entity_poly.type
_entity_poly.pdbx_seq_one_letter_code
_entity_poly.pdbx_strand_id
1 'polypeptide(L)'
;MLNIFESVTRRLVEVWKSDELSGSRSASSCRCGRPIYFQNSVCLGCQTPLGYAPALQQLRALAEGPTAGTWIIDGESDQKIVWKRCKNFDSP
;
A
#
# COMPACT_ATOMS: atom_id res chain seq x y z
N MET A 1 -2.01 1.92 -33.60
CA MET A 1 -3.27 2.51 -33.10
C MET A 1 -3.63 1.79 -31.82
N LEU A 2 -3.69 2.50 -30.68
CA LEU A 2 -4.17 1.88 -29.44
C LEU A 2 -5.66 1.59 -29.61
N ASN A 3 -6.08 0.38 -29.24
CA ASN A 3 -7.48 0.00 -29.27
C ASN A 3 -8.27 0.93 -28.32
N ILE A 4 -9.52 1.24 -28.64
CA ILE A 4 -10.36 2.16 -27.83
C ILE A 4 -10.36 1.72 -26.35
N PHE A 5 -10.40 0.40 -26.13
CA PHE A 5 -10.31 -0.17 -24.79
C PHE A 5 -9.02 0.24 -24.05
N GLU A 6 -7.84 0.11 -24.66
CA GLU A 6 -6.57 0.50 -24.03
C GLU A 6 -6.47 2.00 -23.76
N SER A 7 -7.04 2.83 -24.64
CA SER A 7 -7.11 4.27 -24.44
C SER A 7 -7.96 4.63 -23.23
N VAL A 8 -9.13 4.00 -23.10
CA VAL A 8 -10.03 4.18 -21.95
C VAL A 8 -9.38 3.68 -20.67
N THR A 9 -8.79 2.47 -20.68
CA THR A 9 -8.11 1.90 -19.51
C THR A 9 -6.95 2.80 -19.05
N ARG A 10 -6.15 3.34 -19.98
CA ARG A 10 -5.05 4.26 -19.64
C ARG A 10 -5.54 5.53 -18.97
N ARG A 11 -6.57 6.17 -19.54
CA ARG A 11 -7.17 7.38 -18.96
C ARG A 11 -7.75 7.12 -17.57
N LEU A 12 -8.43 5.99 -17.36
CA LEU A 12 -8.96 5.62 -16.06
C LEU A 12 -7.83 5.43 -15.02
N VAL A 13 -6.72 4.80 -15.39
CA VAL A 13 -5.55 4.65 -14.51
C VAL A 13 -4.89 6.00 -14.19
N GLU A 14 -4.80 6.90 -15.15
CA GLU A 14 -4.23 8.24 -14.95
C GLU A 14 -5.11 9.11 -14.04
N VAL A 15 -6.43 9.09 -14.22
CA VAL A 15 -7.38 9.81 -13.36
C VAL A 15 -7.42 9.20 -11.95
N TRP A 16 -7.39 7.87 -11.82
CA TRP A 16 -7.37 7.24 -10.49
C TRP A 16 -6.06 7.46 -9.72
N LYS A 17 -4.96 7.75 -10.43
CA LYS A 17 -3.69 8.21 -9.82
C LYS A 17 -3.69 9.71 -9.50
N SER A 18 -4.68 10.47 -9.98
CA SER A 18 -4.73 11.90 -9.71
C SER A 18 -5.09 12.12 -8.24
N ASP A 19 -4.33 13.02 -7.63
CA ASP A 19 -4.36 13.42 -6.23
C ASP A 19 -5.63 14.22 -5.91
N GLU A 20 -6.79 13.73 -6.34
CA GLU A 20 -8.05 14.20 -5.75
C GLU A 20 -7.91 13.91 -4.26
N LEU A 21 -7.78 15.00 -3.51
CA LEU A 21 -7.97 15.12 -2.08
C LEU A 21 -9.36 14.58 -1.76
N SER A 22 -9.51 13.27 -1.82
CA SER A 22 -10.69 12.55 -1.46
C SER A 22 -10.95 13.01 -0.03
N GLY A 23 -12.10 13.65 0.20
CA GLY A 23 -12.48 14.24 1.48
C GLY A 23 -12.57 13.25 2.64
N SER A 24 -11.99 12.05 2.53
CA SER A 24 -11.74 11.09 3.57
C SER A 24 -10.25 11.08 3.91
N ARG A 25 -9.91 11.50 5.13
CA ARG A 25 -8.55 11.57 5.72
C ARG A 25 -7.85 10.20 5.88
N SER A 26 -8.15 9.19 5.06
CA SER A 26 -7.79 7.79 5.34
C SER A 26 -7.11 7.03 4.19
N ALA A 27 -7.07 7.57 2.97
CA ALA A 27 -6.36 6.93 1.87
C ALA A 27 -4.87 7.32 1.91
N SER A 28 -4.02 6.33 2.17
CA SER A 28 -2.55 6.47 2.04
C SER A 28 -2.14 5.99 0.63
N SER A 29 -0.91 6.28 0.20
CA SER A 29 -0.41 5.84 -1.11
C SER A 29 0.64 4.73 -0.96
N CYS A 30 0.56 3.72 -1.83
CA CYS A 30 1.61 2.70 -1.94
C CYS A 30 2.83 3.25 -2.68
N ARG A 31 3.98 2.55 -2.60
CA ARG A 31 5.19 2.86 -3.38
C ARG A 31 4.98 2.91 -4.90
N CYS A 32 3.93 2.28 -5.42
CA CYS A 32 3.54 2.35 -6.84
C CYS A 32 2.64 3.55 -7.19
N GLY A 33 2.35 4.43 -6.23
CA GLY A 33 1.52 5.63 -6.39
C GLY A 33 0.02 5.37 -6.41
N ARG A 34 -0.45 4.13 -6.23
CA ARG A 34 -1.88 3.82 -6.14
C ARG A 34 -2.39 3.99 -4.70
N PRO A 35 -3.65 4.41 -4.51
CA PRO A 35 -4.24 4.53 -3.19
C PRO A 35 -4.37 3.16 -2.52
N ILE A 36 -4.17 3.14 -1.21
CA ILE A 36 -4.35 1.99 -0.32
C ILE A 36 -5.35 2.34 0.77
N TYR A 37 -6.18 1.37 1.11
CA TYR A 37 -7.32 1.53 2.00
C TYR A 37 -7.20 0.57 3.16
N PHE A 38 -7.61 1.02 4.35
CA PHE A 38 -7.68 0.19 5.55
C PHE A 38 -8.39 -1.14 5.24
N GLN A 39 -7.92 -2.24 5.85
CA GLN A 39 -8.25 -3.65 5.56
C GLN A 39 -7.47 -4.32 4.41
N ASN A 40 -6.89 -3.57 3.47
CA ASN A 40 -6.04 -4.21 2.45
C ASN A 40 -4.75 -4.75 3.07
N SER A 41 -4.50 -6.05 2.92
CA SER A 41 -3.23 -6.69 3.34
C SER A 41 -2.14 -6.62 2.27
N VAL A 42 -2.52 -6.30 1.02
CA VAL A 42 -1.65 -6.11 -0.14
C VAL A 42 -2.12 -4.92 -0.97
N CYS A 43 -1.21 -4.26 -1.68
CA CYS A 43 -1.58 -3.28 -2.67
C CYS A 43 -2.23 -3.97 -3.88
N LEU A 44 -3.47 -3.61 -4.22
CA LEU A 44 -4.17 -4.22 -5.35
C LEU A 44 -3.51 -3.93 -6.72
N GLY A 45 -2.62 -2.94 -6.79
CA GLY A 45 -1.92 -2.60 -8.02
C GLY A 45 -0.57 -3.25 -8.24
N CYS A 46 0.29 -3.28 -7.21
CA CYS A 46 1.64 -3.86 -7.32
C CYS A 46 1.85 -5.09 -6.44
N GLN A 47 0.82 -5.56 -5.74
CA GLN A 47 0.83 -6.73 -4.85
C GLN A 47 1.82 -6.64 -3.68
N THR A 48 2.41 -5.47 -3.43
CA THR A 48 3.30 -5.24 -2.28
C THR A 48 2.54 -5.42 -0.97
N PRO A 49 3.09 -6.16 0.02
CA PRO A 49 2.49 -6.30 1.34
C PRO A 49 2.27 -4.94 2.02
N LEU A 50 1.17 -4.82 2.74
CA LEU A 50 0.81 -3.62 3.49
C LEU A 50 0.74 -3.91 4.99
N GLY A 51 1.07 -2.92 5.80
CA GLY A 51 0.95 -2.97 7.26
C GLY A 51 0.39 -1.67 7.80
N TYR A 52 -0.34 -1.75 8.91
CA TYR A 52 -0.79 -0.57 9.65
C TYR A 52 0.33 -0.08 10.56
N ALA A 53 0.75 1.17 10.40
CA ALA A 53 1.75 1.83 11.23
C ALA A 53 1.03 2.62 12.34
N PRO A 54 0.98 2.14 13.60
CA PRO A 54 0.13 2.74 14.62
C PRO A 54 0.50 4.19 14.96
N ALA A 55 1.79 4.51 14.96
CA ALA A 55 2.30 5.86 15.23
C ALA A 55 1.85 6.89 14.17
N LEU A 56 1.63 6.43 12.92
CA LEU A 56 1.23 7.27 11.80
C LEU A 56 -0.26 7.20 11.51
N GLN A 57 -0.98 6.25 12.13
CA GLN A 57 -2.39 5.97 11.89
C GLN A 57 -2.73 5.73 10.41
N GLN A 58 -1.81 5.09 9.68
CA GLN A 58 -1.92 4.90 8.23
C GLN A 58 -1.45 3.51 7.83
N LEU A 59 -1.92 3.03 6.68
CA LEU A 59 -1.31 1.88 6.02
C LEU A 59 -0.03 2.31 5.31
N ARG A 60 0.96 1.43 5.33
CA ARG A 60 2.25 1.62 4.67
C ARG A 60 2.61 0.37 3.88
N ALA A 61 3.32 0.57 2.78
CA ALA A 61 4.00 -0.52 2.09
C ALA A 61 5.10 -1.09 3.00
N LEU A 62 5.24 -2.40 2.99
CA LEU A 62 6.28 -3.11 3.73
C LEU A 62 7.32 -3.68 2.78
N ALA A 63 8.57 -3.67 3.22
CA ALA A 63 9.66 -4.44 2.62
C ALA A 63 10.02 -5.62 3.53
N GLU A 64 10.68 -6.63 2.97
CA GLU A 64 11.20 -7.76 3.73
C GLU A 64 12.25 -7.28 4.74
N GLY A 65 12.11 -7.73 5.98
CA GLY A 65 13.07 -7.44 7.03
C GLY A 65 14.30 -8.37 6.98
N PRO A 66 15.24 -8.21 7.93
CA PRO A 66 16.48 -8.98 7.98
C PRO A 66 16.31 -10.50 8.20
N THR A 67 15.10 -10.97 8.49
CA THR A 67 14.82 -12.37 8.81
C THR A 67 13.50 -12.76 8.16
N ALA A 68 13.39 -14.02 7.73
CA ALA A 68 12.15 -14.51 7.14
C ALA A 68 10.95 -14.28 8.07
N GLY A 69 9.84 -13.77 7.50
CA GLY A 69 8.64 -13.43 8.27
C GLY A 69 8.79 -12.19 9.15
N THR A 70 9.75 -11.32 8.84
CA THR A 70 9.81 -9.97 9.41
C THR A 70 9.72 -8.91 8.32
N TRP A 71 9.32 -7.71 8.73
CA TRP A 71 9.06 -6.60 7.83
C TRP A 71 9.63 -5.29 8.36
N ILE A 72 9.93 -4.38 7.44
CA ILE A 72 10.24 -2.97 7.72
C ILE A 72 9.30 -2.09 6.90
N ILE A 73 9.09 -0.85 7.33
CA ILE A 73 8.30 0.09 6.57
C ILE A 73 9.11 0.57 5.36
N ASP A 74 8.52 0.45 4.18
CA ASP A 74 9.16 0.87 2.93
C ASP A 74 9.35 2.39 2.90
N GLY A 75 10.55 2.81 2.53
CA GLY A 75 10.97 4.22 2.48
C GLY A 75 11.21 4.88 3.85
N GLU A 76 11.16 4.15 4.97
CA GLU A 76 11.53 4.70 6.28
C GLU A 76 13.06 4.61 6.49
N SER A 77 13.67 5.73 6.91
CA SER A 77 15.12 5.82 7.11
C SER A 77 15.59 5.08 8.36
N ASP A 78 14.74 5.00 9.38
CA ASP A 78 15.05 4.31 10.63
C ASP A 78 14.53 2.88 10.61
N GLN A 79 15.21 2.01 9.87
CA GLN A 79 14.87 0.58 9.75
C GLN A 79 15.20 -0.25 11.01
N LYS A 80 15.43 0.40 12.15
CA LYS A 80 15.69 -0.28 13.43
C LYS A 80 14.49 -1.05 13.94
N ILE A 81 13.28 -0.59 13.60
CA ILE A 81 12.05 -1.25 14.02
C ILE A 81 11.68 -2.32 13.00
N VAL A 82 11.74 -3.57 13.47
CA VAL A 82 11.37 -4.75 12.70
C VAL A 82 9.99 -5.23 13.17
N TRP A 83 9.06 -5.33 12.24
CA TRP A 83 7.69 -5.74 12.46
C TRP A 83 7.49 -7.23 12.19
N LYS A 84 6.47 -7.80 12.80
CA LYS A 84 5.99 -9.17 12.53
C LYS A 84 4.48 -9.14 12.32
N ARG A 85 3.96 -10.13 11.60
CA ARG A 85 2.53 -10.34 11.43
C ARG A 85 1.93 -10.70 12.79
N CYS A 86 0.81 -10.08 13.13
CA CYS A 86 0.10 -10.41 14.36
C CYS A 86 -0.29 -11.89 14.35
N LYS A 87 -0.10 -12.59 15.48
CA LYS A 87 -0.43 -14.02 15.59
C LYS A 87 -1.91 -14.31 15.30
N ASN A 88 -2.78 -13.34 15.59
CA ASN A 88 -4.21 -13.43 15.36
C ASN A 88 -4.66 -13.04 13.95
N PHE A 89 -3.74 -12.83 13.00
CA PHE A 89 -4.10 -12.38 11.65
C PHE A 89 -5.06 -13.34 10.95
N ASP A 90 -4.86 -14.65 11.13
CA ASP A 90 -5.71 -15.70 10.55
C ASP A 90 -6.74 -16.26 11.56
N SER A 91 -6.94 -15.57 12.70
CA SER A 91 -7.94 -16.01 13.68
C SER A 91 -9.36 -15.72 13.19
N PRO A 92 -10.35 -16.58 13.52
CA PRO A 92 -11.76 -16.40 13.15
C PRO A 92 -12.39 -15.11 13.66
#